data_AF-A0A101IX12-F1
#
_entry.id   AF-A0A101IX12-F1
#
_cell.length_a   1.000
_cell.length_b   1.000
_cell.length_c   1.000
_cell.angle_alpha   90.00
_cell.angle_beta   90.00
_cell.angle_gamma   90.00
#
_symmetry.space_group_name_H-M   'P 1'
#
loop_
_entity.id
_entity.type
_entity.pdbx_description
1 polymer ?
#
loop_
_entity_poly.entity_id
_entity_poly.type
_entity_poly.pdbx_seq_one_letter_code
_entity_poly.pdbx_strand_id
1 'polypeptide(L)'
;MGMVVPGSDLHKMLLEEAVRLNEDGMLADGDVLSITESVVARAQNNMITTEETAKEIRKTLDLKPDSRVAVVFPIASRNRFSLILESIAKAVPEGEVIVWFSYPDDEVGNQILPPEVAEELDSRHGGLFTPDDIDGNYTHPLTGVNYLTLYEEIIKGEGATPKIILCNDPKRIAEFNPDGVIIANIHPREKTKKVLKTIIGNCCTLQEICSSGTCPPTSEWGLLGSNMSSSCRLKLAPFESEEFVCFLQQEIKKLTGKNIEILVFGDGAYKDPTSGIYELADPKAAFAATKGIKEVLREGVKMKYLIDKYHEEGRSELEIMEMIEKESQKARGISCIECEGTTPRRMEDVLASLSDLITGSADAGTPLVLIKGIYRPPN
;
A
#
# COMPACT_ATOMS: atom_id res chain seq x y z
N MET A 1 18.72 -4.37 -16.49
CA MET A 1 17.83 -5.49 -16.10
C MET A 1 16.83 -5.82 -17.22
N GLY A 2 16.63 -7.11 -17.53
CA GLY A 2 15.65 -7.59 -18.53
C GLY A 2 14.23 -7.75 -17.98
N MET A 3 13.31 -8.29 -18.79
CA MET A 3 11.94 -8.59 -18.35
C MET A 3 11.92 -9.64 -17.24
N VAL A 4 11.19 -9.37 -16.15
CA VAL A 4 10.98 -10.33 -15.06
C VAL A 4 9.65 -11.05 -15.27
N VAL A 5 9.73 -12.36 -15.42
CA VAL A 5 8.58 -13.24 -15.63
C VAL A 5 8.43 -14.19 -14.44
N PRO A 6 7.27 -14.86 -14.29
CA PRO A 6 7.11 -15.88 -13.25
C PRO A 6 8.24 -16.91 -13.23
N GLY A 7 8.89 -17.06 -12.07
CA GLY A 7 9.99 -18.00 -11.86
C GLY A 7 11.37 -17.49 -12.27
N SER A 8 11.52 -16.21 -12.67
CA SER A 8 12.84 -15.60 -12.88
C SER A 8 13.70 -15.64 -11.62
N ASP A 9 15.00 -15.93 -11.77
CA ASP A 9 15.98 -15.83 -10.68
C ASP A 9 16.33 -14.35 -10.42
N LEU A 10 15.45 -13.68 -9.67
CA LEU A 10 15.58 -12.26 -9.38
C LEU A 10 16.83 -11.95 -8.55
N HIS A 11 17.24 -12.85 -7.65
CA HIS A 11 18.48 -12.67 -6.89
C HIS A 11 19.67 -12.55 -7.82
N LYS A 12 19.83 -13.49 -8.75
CA LYS A 12 20.91 -13.45 -9.73
C LYS A 12 20.87 -12.17 -10.58
N MET A 13 19.70 -11.80 -11.09
CA MET A 13 19.53 -10.60 -11.92
C MET A 13 19.94 -9.32 -11.18
N LEU A 14 19.56 -9.19 -9.91
CA LEU A 14 19.90 -8.02 -9.09
C LEU A 14 21.37 -8.02 -8.69
N LEU A 15 21.97 -9.18 -8.41
CA LEU A 15 23.40 -9.30 -8.13
C LEU A 15 24.26 -8.90 -9.33
N GLU A 16 23.91 -9.38 -10.53
CA GLU A 16 24.59 -9.00 -11.77
C GLU A 16 24.51 -7.48 -12.02
N GLU A 17 23.33 -6.88 -11.80
CA GLU A 17 23.15 -5.43 -11.96
C GLU A 17 23.92 -4.64 -10.88
N ALA A 18 23.96 -5.10 -9.63
CA ALA A 18 24.73 -4.46 -8.56
C ALA A 18 26.26 -4.54 -8.81
N VAL A 19 26.75 -5.67 -9.31
CA VAL A 19 28.16 -5.81 -9.72
C VAL A 19 28.47 -4.84 -10.86
N ARG A 20 27.60 -4.75 -11.88
CA ARG A 20 27.78 -3.79 -12.98
C ARG A 20 27.82 -2.35 -12.48
N LEU A 21 26.89 -1.95 -11.61
CA LEU A 21 26.87 -0.62 -11.01
C LEU A 21 28.15 -0.30 -10.21
N ASN A 22 28.75 -1.30 -9.56
CA ASN A 22 30.01 -1.15 -8.86
C ASN A 22 31.21 -1.03 -9.81
N GLU A 23 31.26 -1.85 -10.87
CA GLU A 23 32.28 -1.76 -11.92
C GLU A 23 32.25 -0.40 -12.65
N ASP A 24 31.04 0.13 -12.85
CA ASP A 24 30.80 1.47 -13.43
C ASP A 24 31.10 2.61 -12.43
N GLY A 25 31.46 2.31 -11.18
CA GLY A 25 31.77 3.28 -10.13
C GLY A 25 30.55 4.04 -9.58
N MET A 26 29.33 3.56 -9.87
CA MET A 26 28.08 4.19 -9.42
C MET A 26 27.68 3.76 -8.00
N LEU A 27 28.13 2.59 -7.54
CA LEU A 27 27.79 2.03 -6.24
C LEU A 27 28.77 2.48 -5.14
N ALA A 28 28.24 3.04 -4.05
CA ALA A 28 29.00 3.50 -2.89
C ALA A 28 28.37 3.03 -1.57
N ASP A 29 29.15 3.03 -0.50
CA ASP A 29 28.64 2.74 0.84
C ASP A 29 27.54 3.74 1.23
N GLY A 30 26.46 3.24 1.83
CA GLY A 30 25.29 4.04 2.22
C GLY A 30 24.29 4.35 1.10
N ASP A 31 24.54 3.90 -0.14
CA ASP A 31 23.52 3.92 -1.19
C ASP A 31 22.36 2.97 -0.86
N VAL A 32 21.18 3.25 -1.41
CA VAL A 32 20.00 2.38 -1.29
C VAL A 32 19.63 1.83 -2.65
N LEU A 33 19.56 0.51 -2.78
CA LEU A 33 19.03 -0.17 -3.96
C LEU A 33 17.57 -0.52 -3.72
N SER A 34 16.67 0.16 -4.44
CA SER A 34 15.22 0.08 -4.26
C SER A 34 14.58 -0.72 -5.39
N ILE A 35 13.77 -1.72 -5.04
CA ILE A 35 13.17 -2.70 -5.96
C ILE A 35 11.66 -2.67 -5.77
N THR A 36 10.90 -2.61 -6.86
CA THR A 36 9.43 -2.65 -6.77
C THR A 36 8.97 -4.02 -6.28
N GLU A 37 8.00 -4.02 -5.37
CA GLU A 37 7.27 -5.19 -4.88
C GLU A 37 6.74 -6.07 -6.04
N SER A 38 6.40 -5.46 -7.18
CA SER A 38 5.74 -6.08 -8.32
C SER A 38 6.67 -7.10 -8.94
N VAL A 39 7.94 -6.72 -9.02
CA VAL A 39 9.00 -7.55 -9.60
C VAL A 39 9.35 -8.70 -8.67
N VAL A 40 9.39 -8.46 -7.36
CA VAL A 40 9.63 -9.52 -6.37
C VAL A 40 8.49 -10.55 -6.40
N ALA A 41 7.24 -10.10 -6.33
CA ALA A 41 6.06 -10.97 -6.39
C ALA A 41 5.95 -11.74 -7.71
N ARG A 42 6.27 -11.09 -8.85
CA ARG A 42 6.30 -11.76 -10.16
C ARG A 42 7.38 -12.83 -10.20
N ALA A 43 8.60 -12.55 -9.77
CA ALA A 43 9.68 -13.54 -9.72
C ALA A 43 9.31 -14.76 -8.86
N GLN A 44 8.62 -14.53 -7.74
CA GLN A 44 8.09 -15.57 -6.85
C GLN A 44 6.94 -16.39 -7.45
N ASN A 45 6.42 -16.02 -8.63
CA ASN A 45 5.18 -16.56 -9.19
C ASN A 45 4.02 -16.46 -8.17
N ASN A 46 3.96 -15.36 -7.42
CA ASN A 46 2.99 -15.15 -6.34
C ASN A 46 1.61 -14.72 -6.89
N MET A 47 1.01 -15.62 -7.66
CA MET A 47 -0.19 -15.37 -8.46
C MET A 47 -1.28 -16.37 -8.07
N ILE A 48 -2.44 -15.87 -7.69
CA ILE A 48 -3.59 -16.69 -7.28
C ILE A 48 -4.79 -16.44 -8.20
N THR A 49 -5.58 -17.47 -8.47
CA THR A 49 -6.80 -17.34 -9.28
C THR A 49 -7.97 -16.79 -8.44
N THR A 50 -8.99 -16.23 -9.10
CA THR A 50 -10.21 -15.81 -8.41
C THR A 50 -10.98 -17.01 -7.83
N GLU A 51 -10.92 -18.19 -8.46
CA GLU A 51 -11.48 -19.43 -7.91
C GLU A 51 -10.78 -19.91 -6.63
N GLU A 52 -9.44 -19.87 -6.59
CA GLU A 52 -8.68 -20.23 -5.39
C GLU A 52 -8.94 -19.23 -4.25
N THR A 53 -8.99 -17.95 -4.58
CA THR A 53 -9.30 -16.88 -3.62
C THR A 53 -10.71 -17.05 -3.06
N ALA A 54 -11.70 -17.37 -3.90
CA ALA A 54 -13.07 -17.67 -3.47
C ALA A 54 -13.15 -18.88 -2.51
N LYS A 55 -12.32 -19.92 -2.74
CA LYS A 55 -12.22 -21.07 -1.82
C LYS A 55 -11.65 -20.65 -0.47
N GLU A 56 -10.61 -19.83 -0.46
CA GLU A 56 -10.03 -19.34 0.80
C GLU A 56 -11.00 -18.42 1.55
N ILE A 57 -11.73 -17.54 0.85
CA ILE A 57 -12.79 -16.70 1.46
C ILE A 57 -13.86 -17.58 2.13
N ARG A 58 -14.39 -18.59 1.41
CA ARG A 58 -15.36 -19.53 1.98
C ARG A 58 -14.84 -20.23 3.22
N LYS A 59 -13.58 -20.68 3.20
CA LYS A 59 -12.95 -21.37 4.32
C LYS A 59 -12.72 -20.44 5.52
N THR A 60 -12.23 -19.23 5.28
CA THR A 60 -11.92 -18.24 6.33
C THR A 60 -13.16 -17.78 7.09
N LEU A 61 -14.28 -17.65 6.38
CA LEU A 61 -15.55 -17.17 6.95
C LEU A 61 -16.61 -18.29 7.12
N ASP A 62 -16.26 -19.56 6.89
CA ASP A 62 -17.19 -20.70 6.93
C ASP A 62 -18.50 -20.46 6.14
N LEU A 63 -18.38 -19.91 4.93
CA LEU A 63 -19.52 -19.50 4.11
C LEU A 63 -20.10 -20.66 3.29
N LYS A 64 -21.42 -20.63 3.12
CA LYS A 64 -22.18 -21.49 2.21
C LYS A 64 -22.44 -20.77 0.89
N PRO A 65 -22.81 -21.48 -0.19
CA PRO A 65 -23.12 -20.85 -1.48
C PRO A 65 -24.22 -19.78 -1.42
N ASP A 66 -25.18 -19.93 -0.50
CA ASP A 66 -26.33 -19.05 -0.26
C ASP A 66 -26.10 -18.01 0.86
N SER A 67 -24.89 -17.94 1.41
CA SER A 67 -24.56 -17.01 2.49
C SER A 67 -24.58 -15.54 2.05
N ARG A 68 -24.88 -14.67 3.01
CA ARG A 68 -24.77 -13.22 2.88
C ARG A 68 -23.41 -12.75 3.38
N VAL A 69 -22.58 -12.21 2.49
CA VAL A 69 -21.27 -11.64 2.85
C VAL A 69 -21.29 -10.12 2.72
N ALA A 70 -20.78 -9.41 3.72
CA ALA A 70 -20.60 -7.97 3.65
C ALA A 70 -19.14 -7.61 3.39
N VAL A 71 -18.92 -6.61 2.55
CA VAL A 71 -17.62 -6.04 2.21
C VAL A 71 -17.61 -4.58 2.65
N VAL A 72 -16.81 -4.26 3.67
CA VAL A 72 -16.86 -2.96 4.34
C VAL A 72 -15.69 -2.07 3.92
N PHE A 73 -16.03 -0.90 3.41
CA PHE A 73 -15.12 0.17 2.96
C PHE A 73 -14.09 -0.29 1.93
N PRO A 74 -14.51 -0.93 0.82
CA PRO A 74 -13.59 -1.18 -0.28
C PRO A 74 -13.18 0.12 -0.97
N ILE A 75 -11.96 0.15 -1.48
CA ILE A 75 -11.54 1.21 -2.39
C ILE A 75 -12.25 1.09 -3.74
N ALA A 76 -12.49 2.20 -4.41
CA ALA A 76 -13.06 2.28 -5.75
C ALA A 76 -11.97 2.12 -6.81
N SER A 77 -11.69 0.87 -7.21
CA SER A 77 -10.58 0.58 -8.12
C SER A 77 -10.84 -0.64 -9.01
N ARG A 78 -10.72 -0.43 -10.33
CA ARG A 78 -10.74 -1.52 -11.33
C ARG A 78 -9.57 -2.49 -11.16
N ASN A 79 -8.39 -1.96 -10.84
CA ASN A 79 -7.15 -2.75 -10.84
C ASN A 79 -6.93 -3.48 -9.51
N ARG A 80 -7.25 -2.81 -8.40
CA ARG A 80 -6.96 -3.32 -7.05
C ARG A 80 -8.10 -4.15 -6.47
N PHE A 81 -9.37 -3.83 -6.79
CA PHE A 81 -10.50 -4.41 -6.06
C PHE A 81 -11.48 -5.22 -6.91
N SER A 82 -11.62 -4.98 -8.22
CA SER A 82 -12.60 -5.72 -9.04
C SER A 82 -12.45 -7.23 -8.98
N LEU A 83 -11.23 -7.77 -9.09
CA LEU A 83 -11.01 -9.23 -8.99
C LEU A 83 -11.15 -9.77 -7.56
N ILE A 84 -10.91 -8.94 -6.54
CA ILE A 84 -11.19 -9.30 -5.15
C ILE A 84 -12.71 -9.45 -4.99
N LEU A 85 -13.49 -8.47 -5.48
CA LEU A 85 -14.94 -8.52 -5.43
C LEU A 85 -15.51 -9.69 -6.22
N GLU A 86 -14.97 -9.97 -7.41
CA GLU A 86 -15.31 -11.17 -8.19
C GLU A 86 -15.08 -12.45 -7.38
N SER A 87 -13.93 -12.55 -6.69
CA SER A 87 -13.62 -13.70 -5.83
C SER A 87 -14.59 -13.83 -4.65
N ILE A 88 -15.04 -12.70 -4.08
CA ILE A 88 -16.05 -12.68 -3.01
C ILE A 88 -17.41 -13.13 -3.56
N ALA A 89 -17.83 -12.66 -4.73
CA ALA A 89 -19.08 -13.10 -5.35
C ALA A 89 -19.06 -14.59 -5.72
N LYS A 90 -17.94 -15.09 -6.28
CA LYS A 90 -17.70 -16.53 -6.51
C LYS A 90 -17.70 -17.36 -5.22
N ALA A 91 -17.47 -16.74 -4.06
CA ALA A 91 -17.53 -17.45 -2.78
C ALA A 91 -18.98 -17.83 -2.43
N VAL A 92 -19.95 -16.99 -2.81
CA VAL A 92 -21.39 -17.09 -2.47
C VAL A 92 -22.29 -16.95 -3.72
N PRO A 93 -22.17 -17.84 -4.73
CA PRO A 93 -22.80 -17.67 -6.04
C PRO A 93 -24.35 -17.72 -6.02
N GLU A 94 -24.96 -18.19 -4.94
CA GLU A 94 -26.42 -18.23 -4.74
C GLU A 94 -26.88 -17.27 -3.63
N GLY A 95 -25.94 -16.50 -3.07
CA GLY A 95 -26.14 -15.64 -1.92
C GLY A 95 -26.24 -14.16 -2.26
N GLU A 96 -25.85 -13.33 -1.30
CA GLU A 96 -25.89 -11.86 -1.41
C GLU A 96 -24.53 -11.27 -1.02
N VAL A 97 -24.02 -10.35 -1.84
CA VAL A 97 -22.82 -9.57 -1.53
C VAL A 97 -23.25 -8.14 -1.23
N ILE A 98 -23.08 -7.73 0.03
CA ILE A 98 -23.37 -6.38 0.48
C ILE A 98 -22.09 -5.55 0.40
N VAL A 99 -22.03 -4.59 -0.50
CA VAL A 99 -20.93 -3.64 -0.59
C VAL A 99 -21.28 -2.41 0.23
N TRP A 100 -20.47 -2.12 1.24
CA TRP A 100 -20.67 -1.02 2.17
C TRP A 100 -19.62 0.06 1.93
N PHE A 101 -19.94 1.02 1.07
CA PHE A 101 -19.05 2.12 0.71
C PHE A 101 -19.07 3.25 1.77
N SER A 102 -17.91 3.88 1.96
CA SER A 102 -17.85 5.23 2.53
C SER A 102 -18.21 6.26 1.46
N TYR A 103 -18.57 7.46 1.90
CA TYR A 103 -18.86 8.61 1.02
C TYR A 103 -18.42 9.92 1.70
N PRO A 104 -18.13 10.99 0.93
CA PRO A 104 -18.15 11.07 -0.54
C PRO A 104 -17.04 10.26 -1.23
N ASP A 105 -15.94 10.00 -0.51
CA ASP A 105 -14.76 9.31 -1.03
C ASP A 105 -14.50 7.99 -0.28
N ASP A 106 -13.67 7.13 -0.90
CA ASP A 106 -13.04 6.01 -0.20
C ASP A 106 -11.85 6.47 0.68
N GLU A 107 -11.19 5.53 1.38
CA GLU A 107 -10.08 5.87 2.29
C GLU A 107 -8.85 6.48 1.59
N VAL A 108 -8.68 6.24 0.30
CA VAL A 108 -7.56 6.77 -0.51
C VAL A 108 -8.00 7.98 -1.34
N GLY A 109 -9.22 8.48 -1.14
CA GLY A 109 -9.70 9.70 -1.79
C GLY A 109 -10.26 9.48 -3.20
N ASN A 110 -10.56 8.25 -3.63
CA ASN A 110 -11.34 8.07 -4.86
C ASN A 110 -12.79 8.46 -4.60
N GLN A 111 -13.29 9.40 -5.40
CA GLN A 111 -14.64 9.91 -5.27
C GLN A 111 -15.68 8.87 -5.70
N ILE A 112 -16.56 8.51 -4.76
CA ILE A 112 -17.76 7.68 -5.00
C ILE A 112 -18.92 8.57 -5.44
N LEU A 113 -19.10 9.71 -4.78
CA LEU A 113 -20.12 10.71 -5.09
C LEU A 113 -19.54 12.12 -5.01
N PRO A 114 -20.04 13.07 -5.84
CA PRO A 114 -19.68 14.47 -5.66
C PRO A 114 -20.02 14.94 -4.23
N PRO A 115 -19.12 15.68 -3.55
CA PRO A 115 -19.30 16.10 -2.16
C PRO A 115 -20.64 16.79 -1.89
N GLU A 116 -21.07 17.67 -2.79
CA GLU A 116 -22.33 18.40 -2.71
C GLU A 116 -23.56 17.47 -2.76
N VAL A 117 -23.51 16.40 -3.56
CA VAL A 117 -24.58 15.41 -3.65
C VAL A 117 -24.60 14.54 -2.39
N ALA A 118 -23.41 14.16 -1.90
CA ALA A 118 -23.29 13.39 -0.68
C ALA A 118 -23.83 14.14 0.55
N GLU A 119 -23.57 15.45 0.68
CA GLU A 119 -24.10 16.30 1.75
C GLU A 119 -25.63 16.42 1.71
N GLU A 120 -26.19 16.56 0.51
CA GLU A 120 -27.64 16.59 0.31
C GLU A 120 -28.30 15.26 0.70
N LEU A 121 -27.75 14.13 0.24
CA LEU A 121 -28.28 12.81 0.57
C LEU A 121 -28.14 12.50 2.07
N ASP A 122 -27.02 12.87 2.69
CA ASP A 122 -26.81 12.71 4.13
C ASP A 122 -27.89 13.45 4.93
N SER A 123 -28.19 14.68 4.53
CA SER A 123 -29.23 15.53 5.14
C SER A 123 -30.64 14.96 4.98
N ARG A 124 -30.93 14.31 3.85
CA ARG A 124 -32.26 13.71 3.55
C ARG A 124 -32.46 12.33 4.20
N HIS A 125 -31.43 11.49 4.20
CA HIS A 125 -31.53 10.05 4.53
C HIS A 125 -30.84 9.67 5.85
N GLY A 126 -30.22 10.62 6.57
CA GLY A 126 -29.58 10.36 7.86
C GLY A 126 -28.36 9.44 7.75
N GLY A 127 -27.61 9.59 6.67
CA GLY A 127 -26.31 8.95 6.44
C GLY A 127 -26.31 7.46 6.12
N LEU A 128 -27.44 6.91 5.67
CA LEU A 128 -27.49 5.62 4.98
C LEU A 128 -28.42 5.74 3.79
N PHE A 129 -27.89 5.44 2.61
CA PHE A 129 -28.65 5.45 1.38
C PHE A 129 -28.13 4.41 0.38
N THR A 130 -28.96 4.10 -0.59
CA THR A 130 -28.74 3.11 -1.65
C THR A 130 -28.64 3.80 -3.01
N PRO A 131 -28.17 3.11 -4.06
CA PRO A 131 -28.16 3.68 -5.41
C PRO A 131 -29.53 4.21 -5.89
N ASP A 132 -30.64 3.63 -5.43
CA ASP A 132 -32.00 4.06 -5.78
C ASP A 132 -32.36 5.44 -5.21
N ASP A 133 -31.67 5.89 -4.14
CA ASP A 133 -31.86 7.20 -3.53
C ASP A 133 -31.08 8.31 -4.27
N ILE A 134 -30.20 7.95 -5.21
CA ILE A 134 -29.26 8.87 -5.87
C ILE A 134 -29.88 9.39 -7.17
N ASP A 135 -30.17 10.68 -7.21
CA ASP A 135 -30.68 11.38 -8.39
C ASP A 135 -29.56 11.58 -9.43
N GLY A 136 -29.25 10.57 -10.25
CA GLY A 136 -28.35 10.71 -11.40
C GLY A 136 -27.33 9.59 -11.56
N ASN A 137 -26.44 9.77 -12.54
CA ASN A 137 -25.38 8.82 -12.84
C ASN A 137 -24.02 9.52 -12.69
N TYR A 138 -23.38 9.30 -11.53
CA TYR A 138 -22.10 9.92 -11.21
C TYR A 138 -20.94 8.98 -11.54
N THR A 139 -19.89 9.56 -12.10
CA THR A 139 -18.67 8.84 -12.46
C THR A 139 -17.48 9.49 -11.75
N HIS A 140 -16.46 8.69 -11.48
CA HIS A 140 -15.22 9.16 -10.88
C HIS A 140 -14.55 10.20 -11.82
N PRO A 141 -14.13 11.37 -11.30
CA PRO A 141 -13.72 12.52 -12.12
C PRO A 141 -12.51 12.24 -13.02
N LEU A 142 -11.60 11.35 -12.59
CA LEU A 142 -10.41 11.01 -13.38
C LEU A 142 -10.56 9.79 -14.29
N THR A 143 -11.38 8.81 -13.89
CA THR A 143 -11.45 7.52 -14.61
C THR A 143 -12.70 7.39 -15.48
N GLY A 144 -13.72 8.23 -15.24
CA GLY A 144 -15.01 8.17 -15.92
C GLY A 144 -15.85 6.94 -15.56
N VAL A 145 -15.47 6.19 -14.51
CA VAL A 145 -16.16 4.96 -14.09
C VAL A 145 -17.22 5.27 -13.04
N ASN A 146 -18.43 4.74 -13.20
CA ASN A 146 -19.38 4.62 -12.08
C ASN A 146 -19.07 3.33 -11.31
N TYR A 147 -18.46 3.47 -10.14
CA TYR A 147 -18.04 2.32 -9.33
C TYR A 147 -19.20 1.59 -8.65
N LEU A 148 -20.31 2.27 -8.37
CA LEU A 148 -21.52 1.62 -7.84
C LEU A 148 -22.06 0.63 -8.87
N THR A 149 -22.25 1.08 -10.12
CA THR A 149 -22.70 0.23 -11.22
C THR A 149 -21.70 -0.88 -11.53
N LEU A 150 -20.41 -0.56 -11.62
CA LEU A 150 -19.36 -1.55 -11.90
C LEU A 150 -19.38 -2.70 -10.88
N TYR A 151 -19.49 -2.37 -9.58
CA TYR A 151 -19.44 -3.39 -8.53
C TYR A 151 -20.71 -4.24 -8.52
N GLU A 152 -21.87 -3.67 -8.81
CA GLU A 152 -23.09 -4.46 -9.03
C GLU A 152 -22.95 -5.44 -10.19
N GLU A 153 -22.39 -5.00 -11.31
CA GLU A 153 -22.21 -5.83 -12.50
C GLU A 153 -21.24 -6.99 -12.25
N ILE A 154 -20.13 -6.74 -11.54
CA ILE A 154 -19.18 -7.79 -11.15
C ILE A 154 -19.87 -8.86 -10.30
N ILE A 155 -20.64 -8.45 -9.29
CA ILE A 155 -21.32 -9.39 -8.39
C ILE A 155 -22.38 -10.20 -9.15
N LYS A 156 -23.23 -9.53 -9.95
CA LYS A 156 -24.25 -10.18 -10.80
C LYS A 156 -23.63 -11.17 -11.79
N GLY A 157 -22.47 -10.82 -12.35
CA GLY A 157 -21.75 -11.66 -13.31
C GLY A 157 -21.36 -13.04 -12.75
N GLU A 158 -21.14 -13.14 -11.44
CA GLU A 158 -20.78 -14.39 -10.76
C GLU A 158 -21.98 -15.10 -10.10
N GLY A 159 -23.21 -14.62 -10.34
CA GLY A 159 -24.46 -15.24 -9.88
C GLY A 159 -25.01 -14.72 -8.55
N ALA A 160 -24.19 -14.04 -7.75
CA ALA A 160 -24.61 -13.50 -6.46
C ALA A 160 -25.53 -12.26 -6.62
N THR A 161 -26.36 -12.00 -5.61
CA THR A 161 -27.21 -10.80 -5.57
C THR A 161 -26.41 -9.62 -5.03
N PRO A 162 -26.23 -8.51 -5.77
CA PRO A 162 -25.57 -7.33 -5.23
C PRO A 162 -26.50 -6.50 -4.35
N LYS A 163 -25.92 -5.93 -3.30
CA LYS A 163 -26.55 -4.87 -2.53
C LYS A 163 -25.52 -3.80 -2.21
N ILE A 164 -25.62 -2.65 -2.90
CA ILE A 164 -24.72 -1.52 -2.65
C ILE A 164 -25.36 -0.59 -1.63
N ILE A 165 -24.60 -0.21 -0.62
CA ILE A 165 -25.02 0.71 0.44
C ILE A 165 -23.89 1.72 0.65
N LEU A 166 -24.27 2.98 0.80
CA LEU A 166 -23.37 4.06 1.18
C LEU A 166 -23.68 4.47 2.61
N CYS A 167 -22.72 4.27 3.51
CA CYS A 167 -22.87 4.60 4.94
C CYS A 167 -21.51 4.70 5.62
N ASN A 168 -21.22 5.82 6.26
CA ASN A 168 -19.95 6.05 6.96
C ASN A 168 -19.86 5.38 8.34
N ASP A 169 -20.98 4.91 8.92
CA ASP A 169 -20.97 4.14 10.17
C ASP A 169 -20.92 2.63 9.88
N PRO A 170 -19.77 1.96 10.09
CA PRO A 170 -19.67 0.54 9.81
C PRO A 170 -20.60 -0.31 10.68
N LYS A 171 -21.02 0.16 11.86
CA LYS A 171 -21.82 -0.64 12.80
C LYS A 171 -23.20 -1.00 12.25
N ARG A 172 -23.76 -0.14 11.40
CA ARG A 172 -25.09 -0.32 10.82
C ARG A 172 -25.18 -1.50 9.85
N ILE A 173 -24.05 -2.06 9.41
CA ILE A 173 -24.04 -3.31 8.62
C ILE A 173 -24.73 -4.46 9.36
N ALA A 174 -24.75 -4.44 10.70
CA ALA A 174 -25.44 -5.45 11.51
C ALA A 174 -26.96 -5.48 11.26
N GLU A 175 -27.58 -4.37 10.87
CA GLU A 175 -29.00 -4.30 10.48
C GLU A 175 -29.32 -5.22 9.29
N PHE A 176 -28.29 -5.58 8.51
CA PHE A 176 -28.40 -6.41 7.31
C PHE A 176 -28.08 -7.88 7.57
N ASN A 177 -27.76 -8.27 8.81
CA ASN A 177 -27.55 -9.67 9.22
C ASN A 177 -26.60 -10.47 8.29
N PRO A 178 -25.36 -10.02 8.03
CA PRO A 178 -24.41 -10.79 7.23
C PRO A 178 -23.91 -12.03 8.00
N ASP A 179 -23.71 -13.14 7.28
CA ASP A 179 -23.10 -14.37 7.82
C ASP A 179 -21.59 -14.20 8.05
N GLY A 180 -20.94 -13.34 7.24
CA GLY A 180 -19.53 -12.98 7.37
C GLY A 180 -19.24 -11.57 6.86
N VAL A 181 -18.23 -10.93 7.44
CA VAL A 181 -17.81 -9.57 7.07
C VAL A 181 -16.34 -9.54 6.68
N ILE A 182 -16.06 -9.01 5.50
CA ILE A 182 -14.72 -8.71 5.00
C ILE A 182 -14.48 -7.22 5.17
N ILE A 183 -13.53 -6.87 6.03
CA ILE A 183 -13.05 -5.50 6.21
C ILE A 183 -12.04 -5.21 5.08
N ALA A 184 -12.46 -4.37 4.14
CA ALA A 184 -11.75 -4.10 2.89
C ALA A 184 -10.92 -2.82 2.89
N ASN A 185 -11.10 -1.93 3.88
CA ASN A 185 -10.19 -0.81 4.03
C ASN A 185 -8.78 -1.30 4.39
N ILE A 186 -7.77 -0.54 3.99
CA ILE A 186 -6.37 -0.86 3.99
C ILE A 186 -5.76 -0.35 5.30
N HIS A 187 -5.74 0.95 5.54
CA HIS A 187 -4.97 1.53 6.65
C HIS A 187 -5.68 1.44 8.01
N PRO A 188 -6.99 1.75 8.12
CA PRO A 188 -7.71 1.68 9.38
C PRO A 188 -8.24 0.27 9.70
N ARG A 189 -7.88 -0.75 8.92
CA ARG A 189 -8.48 -2.10 8.97
C ARG A 189 -8.59 -2.72 10.35
N GLU A 190 -7.55 -2.63 11.18
CA GLU A 190 -7.54 -3.20 12.52
C GLU A 190 -8.52 -2.47 13.46
N LYS A 191 -8.64 -1.15 13.30
CA LYS A 191 -9.61 -0.34 14.04
C LYS A 191 -11.03 -0.70 13.62
N THR A 192 -11.30 -0.78 12.31
CA THR A 192 -12.61 -1.17 11.77
C THR A 192 -12.99 -2.57 12.21
N LYS A 193 -12.06 -3.54 12.11
CA LYS A 193 -12.25 -4.91 12.58
C LYS A 193 -12.57 -4.97 14.06
N LYS A 194 -11.84 -4.23 14.90
CA LYS A 194 -12.09 -4.18 16.34
C LYS A 194 -13.49 -3.67 16.67
N VAL A 195 -14.00 -2.70 15.92
CA VAL A 195 -15.37 -2.17 16.08
C VAL A 195 -16.42 -3.18 15.63
N LEU A 196 -16.22 -3.83 14.47
CA LEU A 196 -17.20 -4.76 13.92
C LEU A 196 -17.25 -6.09 14.67
N LYS A 197 -16.10 -6.58 15.15
CA LYS A 197 -16.00 -7.86 15.86
C LYS A 197 -16.78 -7.89 17.18
N THR A 198 -17.10 -6.73 17.77
CA THR A 198 -17.96 -6.67 18.97
C THR A 198 -19.45 -6.82 18.64
N ILE A 199 -19.81 -6.76 17.37
CA ILE A 199 -21.20 -6.80 16.88
C ILE A 199 -21.45 -8.07 16.06
N ILE A 200 -20.51 -8.39 15.16
CA ILE A 200 -20.55 -9.55 14.28
C ILE A 200 -19.29 -10.39 14.54
N GLY A 201 -19.47 -11.59 15.09
CA GLY A 201 -18.33 -12.43 15.48
C GLY A 201 -17.48 -12.91 14.31
N ASN A 202 -18.10 -13.15 13.15
CA ASN A 202 -17.45 -13.68 11.95
C ASN A 202 -16.94 -12.55 11.04
N CYS A 203 -15.74 -12.04 11.35
CA CYS A 203 -15.11 -10.94 10.62
C CYS A 203 -13.65 -11.27 10.29
N CYS A 204 -13.23 -11.00 9.05
CA CYS A 204 -11.83 -11.04 8.64
C CYS A 204 -11.41 -9.76 7.90
N THR A 205 -10.12 -9.44 7.89
CA THR A 205 -9.59 -8.40 6.97
C THR A 205 -9.14 -9.04 5.66
N LEU A 206 -8.92 -8.22 4.63
CA LEU A 206 -8.26 -8.69 3.41
C LEU A 206 -6.86 -9.29 3.67
N GLN A 207 -6.18 -8.85 4.73
CA GLN A 207 -4.87 -9.39 5.12
C GLN A 207 -4.94 -10.85 5.57
N GLU A 208 -6.07 -11.29 6.09
CA GLU A 208 -6.23 -12.65 6.64
C GLU A 208 -6.61 -13.67 5.58
N ILE A 209 -6.92 -13.22 4.36
CA ILE A 209 -7.25 -14.09 3.22
C ILE A 209 -5.96 -14.33 2.43
N CYS A 210 -5.61 -15.60 2.20
CA CYS A 210 -4.40 -16.02 1.48
C CYS A 210 -3.06 -15.66 2.17
N SER A 211 -3.03 -15.64 3.51
CA SER A 211 -1.84 -15.29 4.30
C SER A 211 -1.24 -16.41 5.16
N SER A 212 -1.79 -17.62 5.09
CA SER A 212 -1.38 -18.75 5.94
C SER A 212 -0.49 -19.79 5.23
N GLY A 213 -0.14 -19.58 3.97
CA GLY A 213 0.71 -20.50 3.21
C GLY A 213 2.18 -20.41 3.62
N THR A 214 2.90 -21.53 3.47
CA THR A 214 4.35 -21.63 3.69
C THR A 214 5.18 -21.46 2.41
N CYS A 215 4.51 -21.37 1.26
CA CYS A 215 5.12 -21.08 -0.03
C CYS A 215 4.11 -20.37 -0.94
N PRO A 216 4.56 -19.60 -1.94
CA PRO A 216 3.66 -18.97 -2.91
C PRO A 216 2.72 -19.99 -3.61
N PRO A 217 1.46 -19.62 -3.89
CA PRO A 217 0.88 -18.30 -3.66
C PRO A 217 0.47 -18.06 -2.20
N THR A 218 1.05 -17.04 -1.56
CA THR A 218 0.76 -16.61 -0.19
C THR A 218 1.44 -15.25 0.07
N SER A 219 0.92 -14.45 0.99
CA SER A 219 1.55 -13.20 1.42
C SER A 219 1.21 -12.90 2.87
N GLU A 220 2.14 -12.35 3.65
CA GLU A 220 1.85 -11.82 4.99
C GLU A 220 0.81 -10.69 4.97
N TRP A 221 0.62 -10.10 3.79
CA TRP A 221 -0.36 -9.06 3.50
C TRP A 221 -1.68 -9.59 2.93
N GLY A 222 -1.81 -10.91 2.74
CA GLY A 222 -2.99 -11.54 2.17
C GLY A 222 -3.38 -10.94 0.82
N LEU A 223 -4.62 -10.48 0.71
CA LEU A 223 -5.11 -9.76 -0.46
C LEU A 223 -4.77 -8.25 -0.46
N LEU A 224 -4.24 -7.69 0.63
CA LEU A 224 -3.81 -6.28 0.64
C LEU A 224 -2.58 -6.09 -0.24
N GLY A 225 -2.57 -5.01 -1.00
CA GLY A 225 -1.54 -4.74 -2.00
C GLY A 225 -1.55 -5.71 -3.17
N SER A 226 -2.58 -6.56 -3.30
CA SER A 226 -2.75 -7.35 -4.51
C SER A 226 -3.18 -6.48 -5.69
N ASN A 227 -2.91 -6.94 -6.91
CA ASN A 227 -3.25 -6.23 -8.13
C ASN A 227 -3.64 -7.20 -9.24
N MET A 228 -4.49 -6.77 -10.16
CA MET A 228 -4.88 -7.55 -11.34
C MET A 228 -3.64 -7.86 -12.21
N SER A 229 -3.35 -9.15 -12.41
CA SER A 229 -2.27 -9.59 -13.32
C SER A 229 -2.79 -10.02 -14.69
N SER A 230 -3.98 -10.61 -14.73
CA SER A 230 -4.69 -11.03 -15.94
C SER A 230 -6.18 -11.15 -15.61
N SER A 231 -7.04 -11.48 -16.58
CA SER A 231 -8.49 -11.46 -16.43
C SER A 231 -9.06 -12.28 -15.25
N CYS A 232 -8.34 -13.27 -14.73
CA CYS A 232 -8.78 -14.10 -13.59
C CYS A 232 -7.69 -14.35 -12.55
N ARG A 233 -6.60 -13.56 -12.55
CA ARG A 233 -5.47 -13.77 -11.63
C ARG A 233 -5.06 -12.50 -10.91
N LEU A 234 -4.93 -12.62 -9.60
CA LEU A 234 -4.40 -11.62 -8.69
C LEU A 234 -2.91 -11.89 -8.44
N LYS A 235 -2.07 -10.87 -8.57
CA LYS A 235 -0.70 -10.84 -8.06
C LYS A 235 -0.78 -10.46 -6.58
N LEU A 236 -0.37 -11.34 -5.68
CA LEU A 236 -0.29 -11.02 -4.25
C LEU A 236 0.99 -10.19 -3.97
N ALA A 237 0.99 -9.45 -2.87
CA ALA A 237 2.20 -8.77 -2.41
C ALA A 237 3.33 -9.79 -2.11
N PRO A 238 4.61 -9.41 -2.20
CA PRO A 238 5.71 -10.35 -2.06
C PRO A 238 5.71 -11.11 -0.73
N PHE A 239 6.15 -12.36 -0.78
CA PHE A 239 6.34 -13.25 0.36
C PHE A 239 7.78 -13.16 0.88
N GLU A 240 8.01 -13.26 2.20
CA GLU A 240 9.37 -13.31 2.79
C GLU A 240 10.29 -12.17 2.29
N SER A 241 9.72 -10.97 2.19
CA SER A 241 10.42 -9.80 1.65
C SER A 241 11.64 -9.43 2.49
N GLU A 242 11.59 -9.69 3.80
CA GLU A 242 12.69 -9.38 4.71
C GLU A 242 13.85 -10.35 4.59
N GLU A 243 13.60 -11.65 4.44
CA GLU A 243 14.64 -12.62 4.08
C GLU A 243 15.30 -12.24 2.75
N PHE A 244 14.49 -11.85 1.76
CA PHE A 244 14.95 -11.45 0.44
C PHE A 244 15.95 -10.29 0.49
N VAL A 245 15.61 -9.17 1.16
CA VAL A 245 16.52 -8.00 1.24
C VAL A 245 17.78 -8.30 2.06
N CYS A 246 17.66 -9.09 3.14
CA CYS A 246 18.80 -9.47 3.97
C CYS A 246 19.80 -10.34 3.21
N PHE A 247 19.30 -11.34 2.47
CA PHE A 247 20.12 -12.21 1.63
C PHE A 247 20.84 -11.39 0.55
N LEU A 248 20.10 -10.56 -0.20
CA LEU A 248 20.65 -9.77 -1.28
C LEU A 248 21.73 -8.78 -0.78
N GLN A 249 21.53 -8.16 0.38
CA GLN A 249 22.51 -7.24 0.97
C GLN A 249 23.82 -7.95 1.30
N GLN A 250 23.74 -9.15 1.88
CA GLN A 250 24.91 -9.95 2.23
C GLN A 250 25.70 -10.37 0.99
N GLU A 251 25.01 -10.82 -0.06
CA GLU A 251 25.66 -11.26 -1.29
C GLU A 251 26.28 -10.08 -2.06
N ILE A 252 25.60 -8.93 -2.14
CA ILE A 252 26.18 -7.73 -2.75
C ILE A 252 27.45 -7.31 -1.99
N LYS A 253 27.43 -7.31 -0.65
CA LYS A 253 28.61 -6.98 0.16
C LYS A 253 29.76 -7.96 -0.09
N LYS A 254 29.49 -9.26 -0.23
CA LYS A 254 30.53 -10.27 -0.54
C LYS A 254 31.17 -10.03 -1.92
N LEU A 255 30.37 -9.69 -2.93
CA LEU A 255 30.84 -9.54 -4.31
C LEU A 255 31.50 -8.19 -4.59
N THR A 256 30.98 -7.11 -3.99
CA THR A 256 31.40 -5.74 -4.30
C THR A 256 32.23 -5.09 -3.20
N GLY A 257 32.21 -5.63 -1.98
CA GLY A 257 32.77 -5.01 -0.78
C GLY A 257 31.99 -3.81 -0.25
N LYS A 258 30.90 -3.40 -0.90
CA LYS A 258 30.10 -2.22 -0.53
C LYS A 258 29.03 -2.55 0.51
N ASN A 259 28.84 -1.65 1.45
CA ASN A 259 27.77 -1.67 2.45
C ASN A 259 26.63 -0.78 1.96
N ILE A 260 25.70 -1.37 1.21
CA ILE A 260 24.51 -0.68 0.72
C ILE A 260 23.28 -1.16 1.50
N GLU A 261 22.21 -0.39 1.44
CA GLU A 261 20.90 -0.78 1.94
C GLU A 261 19.99 -1.23 0.79
N ILE A 262 19.01 -2.06 1.09
CA ILE A 262 18.07 -2.62 0.10
C ILE A 262 16.64 -2.37 0.59
N LEU A 263 15.79 -1.97 -0.35
CA LEU A 263 14.40 -1.63 -0.11
C LEU A 263 13.51 -2.36 -1.12
N VAL A 264 12.43 -2.99 -0.64
CA VAL A 264 11.30 -3.40 -1.48
C VAL A 264 10.18 -2.41 -1.27
N PHE A 265 9.90 -1.59 -2.29
CA PHE A 265 8.89 -0.53 -2.24
C PHE A 265 7.63 -0.93 -2.99
N GLY A 266 6.47 -0.53 -2.49
CA GLY A 266 5.20 -0.53 -3.20
C GLY A 266 4.75 0.88 -3.53
N ASP A 267 3.44 1.11 -3.46
CA ASP A 267 2.81 2.42 -3.68
C ASP A 267 3.41 3.53 -2.78
N GLY A 268 3.59 4.72 -3.34
CA GLY A 268 4.17 5.86 -2.63
C GLY A 268 3.20 6.54 -1.67
N ALA A 269 3.70 7.06 -0.55
CA ALA A 269 2.89 7.86 0.38
C ALA A 269 2.68 9.30 -0.12
N TYR A 270 2.37 9.50 -1.40
CA TYR A 270 2.09 10.81 -2.01
C TYR A 270 0.58 11.06 -2.09
N LYS A 271 0.12 12.18 -1.55
CA LYS A 271 -1.25 12.66 -1.72
C LYS A 271 -1.25 13.81 -2.71
N ASP A 272 -1.91 13.64 -3.84
CA ASP A 272 -2.03 14.70 -4.84
C ASP A 272 -2.88 15.84 -4.25
N PRO A 273 -2.33 17.07 -4.14
CA PRO A 273 -3.07 18.22 -3.60
C PRO A 273 -4.23 18.67 -4.49
N THR A 274 -4.26 18.26 -5.77
CA THR A 274 -5.29 18.69 -6.74
C THR A 274 -6.48 17.75 -6.73
N SER A 275 -6.25 16.45 -6.96
CA SER A 275 -7.33 15.46 -6.93
C SER A 275 -7.73 15.04 -5.52
N GLY A 276 -6.85 15.21 -4.53
CA GLY A 276 -7.06 14.69 -3.18
C GLY A 276 -6.82 13.18 -3.05
N ILE A 277 -6.47 12.50 -4.15
CA ILE A 277 -6.19 11.07 -4.17
C ILE A 277 -4.85 10.81 -3.47
N TYR A 278 -4.87 9.84 -2.59
CA TYR A 278 -3.70 9.33 -1.91
C TYR A 278 -3.21 8.08 -2.65
N GLU A 279 -2.04 8.17 -3.28
CA GLU A 279 -1.43 7.11 -4.09
C GLU A 279 -0.86 5.97 -3.23
N LEU A 280 -1.53 5.62 -2.12
CA LEU A 280 -1.13 4.57 -1.20
C LEU A 280 -2.27 3.55 -1.10
N ALA A 281 -2.40 2.68 -2.11
CA ALA A 281 -3.36 1.58 -2.09
C ALA A 281 -2.75 0.26 -1.59
N ASP A 282 -1.43 0.24 -1.35
CA ASP A 282 -0.74 -0.81 -0.61
C ASP A 282 -0.87 -0.61 0.92
N PRO A 283 -0.74 -1.68 1.73
CA PRO A 283 -0.84 -1.57 3.18
C PRO A 283 0.33 -0.82 3.85
N LYS A 284 1.43 -0.63 3.11
CA LYS A 284 2.64 0.13 3.48
C LYS A 284 3.33 0.59 2.20
N ALA A 285 4.10 1.68 2.31
CA ALA A 285 4.97 2.12 1.21
C ALA A 285 6.19 1.19 1.04
N ALA A 286 6.75 0.69 2.13
CA ALA A 286 7.85 -0.27 2.12
C ALA A 286 7.39 -1.65 2.62
N PHE A 287 7.55 -2.67 1.79
CA PHE A 287 7.27 -4.07 2.14
C PHE A 287 8.42 -4.72 2.91
N ALA A 288 9.66 -4.32 2.59
CA ALA A 288 10.86 -4.77 3.30
C ALA A 288 11.98 -3.76 3.18
N ALA A 289 12.85 -3.71 4.19
CA ALA A 289 13.99 -2.82 4.19
C ALA A 289 15.11 -3.40 5.08
N THR A 290 16.35 -3.20 4.65
CA THR A 290 17.52 -3.57 5.46
C THR A 290 17.67 -2.66 6.68
N LYS A 291 18.38 -3.16 7.70
CA LYS A 291 18.41 -2.57 9.06
C LYS A 291 18.94 -1.14 9.12
N GLY A 292 19.76 -0.69 8.17
CA GLY A 292 20.31 0.67 8.18
C GLY A 292 19.28 1.74 7.85
N ILE A 293 18.14 1.37 7.28
CA ILE A 293 17.03 2.28 6.95
C ILE A 293 15.69 1.88 7.56
N LYS A 294 15.51 0.61 7.95
CA LYS A 294 14.26 0.12 8.53
C LYS A 294 14.01 0.69 9.92
N GLU A 295 12.84 1.27 10.12
CA GLU A 295 12.43 1.92 11.37
C GLU A 295 13.38 3.05 11.80
N VAL A 296 14.23 3.53 10.89
CA VAL A 296 15.12 4.65 11.13
C VAL A 296 14.36 5.92 10.81
N LEU A 297 14.31 6.85 11.75
CA LEU A 297 13.71 8.15 11.50
C LEU A 297 14.70 9.01 10.70
N ARG A 298 14.21 9.64 9.64
CA ARG A 298 14.92 10.70 8.95
C ARG A 298 15.08 11.87 9.90
N GLU A 299 16.29 12.00 10.42
CA GLU A 299 16.72 13.13 11.20
C GLU A 299 17.33 14.20 10.29
N GLY A 300 17.25 15.45 10.74
CA GLY A 300 17.83 16.57 10.03
C GLY A 300 17.89 17.76 10.95
N VAL A 301 19.00 18.49 10.90
CA VAL A 301 19.11 19.77 11.60
C VAL A 301 18.50 20.84 10.70
N LYS A 302 17.81 21.83 11.28
CA LYS A 302 17.32 22.99 10.53
C LYS A 302 18.49 23.84 10.05
N MET A 303 19.08 23.42 8.95
CA MET A 303 20.24 24.04 8.31
C MET A 303 20.05 25.55 8.16
N LYS A 304 18.93 25.98 7.57
CA LYS A 304 18.61 27.41 7.40
C LYS A 304 18.56 28.18 8.72
N TYR A 305 17.91 27.61 9.75
CA TYR A 305 17.85 28.23 11.07
C TYR A 305 19.23 28.35 11.73
N LEU A 306 20.07 27.31 11.63
CA LEU A 306 21.43 27.37 12.16
C LEU A 306 22.30 28.36 11.40
N ILE A 307 22.17 28.42 10.07
CA ILE A 307 22.86 29.42 9.24
C ILE A 307 22.45 30.83 9.69
N ASP A 308 21.14 31.10 9.77
CA ASP A 308 20.61 32.41 10.16
C ASP A 308 21.08 32.78 11.58
N LYS A 309 20.98 31.86 12.54
CA LYS A 309 21.41 32.04 13.93
C LYS A 309 22.92 32.36 14.02
N TYR A 310 23.77 31.54 13.42
CA TYR A 310 25.21 31.74 13.53
C TYR A 310 25.68 32.96 12.72
N HIS A 311 25.00 33.29 11.63
CA HIS A 311 25.23 34.52 10.89
C HIS A 311 24.85 35.76 11.72
N GLU A 312 23.73 35.74 12.44
CA GLU A 312 23.35 36.80 13.40
C GLU A 312 24.35 36.93 14.56
N GLU A 313 24.97 35.82 14.98
CA GLU A 313 26.08 35.80 15.97
C GLU A 313 27.41 36.34 15.42
N GLY A 314 27.47 36.74 14.14
CA GLY A 314 28.66 37.32 13.51
C GLY A 314 29.72 36.30 13.11
N ARG A 315 29.35 35.02 12.97
CA ARG A 315 30.26 33.95 12.53
C ARG A 315 30.55 34.06 11.04
N SER A 316 31.76 33.70 10.64
CA SER A 316 32.14 33.56 9.23
C SER A 316 31.51 32.31 8.60
N GLU A 317 31.32 32.29 7.27
CA GLU A 317 30.73 31.15 6.56
C GLU A 317 31.44 29.81 6.85
N LEU A 318 32.77 29.84 7.00
CA LEU A 318 33.58 28.67 7.38
C LEU A 318 33.23 28.17 8.79
N GLU A 319 33.12 29.06 9.77
CA GLU A 319 32.72 28.69 11.14
C GLU A 319 31.28 28.16 11.18
N ILE A 320 30.38 28.77 10.41
CA ILE A 320 28.98 28.32 10.31
C ILE A 320 28.92 26.88 9.77
N MET A 321 29.66 26.59 8.70
CA MET A 321 29.74 25.23 8.13
C MET A 321 30.29 24.22 9.14
N GLU A 322 31.40 24.54 9.82
CA GLU A 322 31.97 23.64 10.84
C GLU A 322 31.04 23.42 12.04
N MET A 323 30.33 24.47 12.48
CA MET A 323 29.38 24.37 13.59
C MET A 323 28.19 23.52 13.21
N ILE A 324 27.65 23.70 12.01
CA ILE A 324 26.55 22.89 11.47
C ILE A 324 26.97 21.44 11.33
N GLU A 325 28.18 21.16 10.83
CA GLU A 325 28.67 19.79 10.69
C GLU A 325 28.79 19.11 12.05
N LYS A 326 29.34 19.81 13.05
CA LYS A 326 29.37 19.35 14.46
C LYS A 326 27.97 19.16 15.02
N GLU A 327 27.03 20.04 14.73
CA GLU A 327 25.64 19.91 15.19
C GLU A 327 24.91 18.75 14.51
N SER A 328 25.23 18.43 13.25
CA SER A 328 24.66 17.31 12.50
C SER A 328 25.17 15.94 12.93
N GLN A 329 26.33 15.88 13.60
CA GLN A 329 26.93 14.65 14.11
C GLN A 329 26.48 14.29 15.54
N LYS A 330 25.74 15.16 16.23
CA LYS A 330 25.23 14.87 17.57
C LYS A 330 23.99 13.98 17.50
N ALA A 331 24.03 12.83 18.18
CA ALA A 331 22.83 12.03 18.44
C ALA A 331 21.88 12.84 19.34
N ARG A 332 20.63 13.07 18.88
CA ARG A 332 19.66 13.91 19.60
C ARG A 332 18.39 13.14 19.94
N GLY A 333 17.78 13.52 21.06
CA GLY A 333 16.42 13.13 21.37
C GLY A 333 15.42 13.90 20.50
N ILE A 334 14.23 13.32 20.32
CA ILE A 334 13.14 13.84 19.47
C ILE A 334 12.69 15.27 19.85
N SER A 335 13.06 15.78 21.02
CA SER A 335 12.57 17.05 21.61
C SER A 335 13.61 18.17 21.73
N CYS A 336 14.69 18.17 20.95
CA CYS A 336 15.65 19.29 20.96
C CYS A 336 15.08 20.50 20.19
N ILE A 337 15.25 21.72 20.72
CA ILE A 337 14.81 22.99 20.09
C ILE A 337 15.39 23.15 18.67
N GLU A 338 16.60 22.64 18.42
CA GLU A 338 17.20 22.65 17.07
C GLU A 338 16.59 21.63 16.08
N CYS A 339 15.75 20.71 16.58
CA CYS A 339 14.99 19.70 15.84
C CYS A 339 13.46 19.97 15.86
N GLU A 340 12.98 20.91 16.68
CA GLU A 340 11.57 21.31 16.73
C GLU A 340 11.14 21.84 15.36
N GLY A 341 10.18 21.16 14.70
CA GLY A 341 9.60 21.59 13.42
C GLY A 341 9.86 20.67 12.23
N THR A 342 10.63 19.59 12.38
CA THR A 342 10.60 18.47 11.43
C THR A 342 9.79 17.34 12.04
N THR A 343 8.63 17.00 11.47
CA THR A 343 7.94 15.75 11.82
C THR A 343 8.86 14.59 11.43
N PRO A 344 9.32 13.76 12.38
CA PRO A 344 10.16 12.61 12.04
C PRO A 344 9.39 11.70 11.10
N ARG A 345 10.03 11.33 9.98
CA ARG A 345 9.48 10.41 8.99
C ARG A 345 10.33 9.17 8.95
N ARG A 346 9.72 8.01 8.81
CA ARG A 346 10.46 6.76 8.60
C ARG A 346 11.22 6.84 7.29
N MET A 347 12.49 6.45 7.31
CA MET A 347 13.36 6.54 6.15
C MET A 347 12.87 5.61 5.04
N GLU A 348 12.44 4.40 5.38
CA GLU A 348 11.88 3.44 4.43
C GLU A 348 10.66 4.00 3.68
N ASP A 349 9.75 4.71 4.38
CA ASP A 349 8.55 5.28 3.75
C ASP A 349 8.91 6.44 2.81
N VAL A 350 9.89 7.27 3.20
CA VAL A 350 10.39 8.37 2.37
C VAL A 350 11.07 7.85 1.10
N LEU A 351 11.92 6.83 1.25
CA LEU A 351 12.66 6.21 0.16
C LEU A 351 11.74 5.45 -0.80
N ALA A 352 10.75 4.74 -0.27
CA ALA A 352 9.74 4.04 -1.06
C ALA A 352 8.94 5.03 -1.89
N SER A 353 8.44 6.10 -1.26
CA SER A 353 7.69 7.16 -1.95
C SER A 353 8.52 7.86 -3.03
N LEU A 354 9.82 8.09 -2.78
CA LEU A 354 10.71 8.65 -3.79
C LEU A 354 10.89 7.69 -4.98
N SER A 355 11.03 6.39 -4.70
CA SER A 355 11.19 5.36 -5.73
C SER A 355 9.95 5.30 -6.61
N ASP A 356 8.77 5.23 -5.99
CA ASP A 356 7.48 5.17 -6.68
C ASP A 356 7.22 6.40 -7.56
N LEU A 357 7.50 7.62 -7.07
CA LEU A 357 7.38 8.85 -7.85
C LEU A 357 8.29 8.87 -9.09
N ILE A 358 9.43 8.18 -9.06
CA ILE A 358 10.35 8.09 -10.19
C ILE A 358 9.90 7.02 -11.18
N THR A 359 9.42 5.86 -10.69
CA THR A 359 9.02 4.74 -11.55
C THR A 359 7.64 4.91 -12.15
N GLY A 360 6.74 5.60 -11.43
CA GLY A 360 5.33 5.74 -11.76
C GLY A 360 4.55 4.43 -11.71
N SER A 361 3.23 4.56 -11.74
CA SER A 361 2.29 3.44 -11.66
C SER A 361 2.13 2.64 -12.97
N ALA A 362 2.72 3.11 -14.07
CA ALA A 362 2.48 2.58 -15.42
C ALA A 362 3.32 1.34 -15.80
N ASP A 363 3.92 0.62 -14.83
CA ASP A 363 4.76 -0.56 -15.08
C ASP A 363 5.82 -0.27 -16.18
N ALA A 364 6.41 0.94 -16.19
CA ALA A 364 7.25 1.48 -17.27
C ALA A 364 8.62 0.77 -17.45
N GLY A 365 8.77 -0.45 -16.93
CA GLY A 365 9.95 -1.27 -17.10
C GLY A 365 11.16 -0.82 -16.29
N THR A 366 10.96 0.01 -15.25
CA THR A 366 12.01 0.45 -14.31
C THR A 366 11.87 -0.30 -12.99
N PRO A 367 12.36 -1.54 -12.89
CA PRO A 367 12.17 -2.38 -11.71
C PRO A 367 13.07 -2.00 -10.52
N LEU A 368 14.00 -1.07 -10.74
CA LEU A 368 15.15 -0.83 -9.88
C LEU A 368 15.52 0.66 -9.87
N VAL A 369 15.67 1.23 -8.68
CA VAL A 369 16.11 2.61 -8.47
C VAL A 369 17.32 2.59 -7.54
N LEU A 370 18.44 3.17 -7.99
CA LEU A 370 19.59 3.42 -7.12
C LEU A 370 19.47 4.82 -6.54
N ILE A 371 19.33 4.91 -5.22
CA ILE A 371 19.21 6.17 -4.50
C ILE A 371 20.53 6.46 -3.80
N LYS A 372 21.12 7.62 -4.12
CA LYS A 372 22.43 8.03 -3.62
C LYS A 372 22.32 9.18 -2.63
N GLY A 373 23.21 9.20 -1.64
CA GLY A 373 23.40 10.35 -0.75
C GLY A 373 22.31 10.56 0.31
N ILE A 374 21.54 9.50 0.65
CA ILE A 374 20.50 9.59 1.69
C ILE A 374 21.00 9.17 3.06
N TYR A 375 21.92 8.21 3.14
CA TYR A 375 22.48 7.73 4.40
C TYR A 375 24.00 7.85 4.38
N ARG A 376 24.56 8.54 5.37
CA ARG A 376 25.96 8.37 5.77
C ARG A 376 25.91 7.68 7.13
N PRO A 377 26.29 6.41 7.24
CA PRO A 377 26.50 5.83 8.56
C PRO A 377 27.50 6.74 9.31
N PRO A 378 27.30 7.03 10.60
CA PRO A 378 28.37 7.60 11.39
C PRO A 378 29.57 6.66 11.31
N ASN A 379 30.70 7.18 10.82
CA ASN A 379 31.97 6.47 10.72
C ASN A 379 32.42 5.87 12.06
#